data_AF-A0A357QUR7-F1
#
_entry.id   AF-A0A357QUR7-F1
#
_cell.length_a   1.000
_cell.length_b   1.000
_cell.length_c   1.000
_cell.angle_alpha   90.00
_cell.angle_beta   90.00
_cell.angle_gamma   90.00
#
_symmetry.space_group_name_H-M   'P 1'
#
loop_
_entity.id
_entity.type
_entity.pdbx_description
1 polymer ?
#
loop_
_entity_poly.entity_id
_entity_poly.type
_entity_poly.pdbx_seq_one_letter_code
_entity_poly.pdbx_strand_id
1 'polypeptide(L)' 'MKLMSLKNKFAGTHPKFVSFLNYCFSTGIQEGTIVEVTITKPGENPVTANMKVQPSDIELVNELKNIK' A
#
# COMPACT_ATOMS: atom_id res chain seq x y z
N MET A 1 -22.24 4.16 1.72
CA MET A 1 -22.26 4.66 3.12
C MET A 1 -21.38 3.83 4.07
N LYS A 2 -21.59 2.50 4.20
CA LYS A 2 -20.78 1.63 5.10
C LYS A 2 -19.28 1.64 4.79
N LEU A 3 -18.90 1.61 3.51
CA LEU A 3 -17.49 1.63 3.09
C LEU A 3 -16.76 2.95 3.46
N MET A 4 -17.42 4.10 3.34
CA MET A 4 -16.85 5.39 3.76
C MET A 4 -16.64 5.45 5.28
N SER A 5 -17.61 4.95 6.05
CA SER A 5 -17.49 4.87 7.51
C SER A 5 -16.31 4.00 7.94
N LEU A 6 -16.10 2.84 7.29
CA LEU A 6 -14.96 1.96 7.55
C LEU A 6 -13.62 2.62 7.16
N LYS A 7 -13.56 3.30 6.01
CA LYS A 7 -12.37 4.06 5.60
C LYS A 7 -12.02 5.16 6.60
N ASN A 8 -13.00 5.94 7.05
CA ASN A 8 -12.78 7.02 8.02
C ASN A 8 -12.33 6.47 9.38
N LYS A 9 -12.94 5.38 9.86
CA LYS A 9 -12.51 4.71 11.09
C LYS A 9 -11.07 4.20 10.98
N PHE A 10 -10.72 3.55 9.86
CA PHE A 10 -9.37 3.07 9.63
C PHE A 10 -8.34 4.20 9.59
N ALA A 11 -8.65 5.31 8.90
CA ALA A 11 -7.80 6.50 8.89
C ALA A 11 -7.64 7.14 10.28
N GLY A 12 -8.70 7.14 11.09
CA GLY A 12 -8.64 7.60 12.48
C GLY A 12 -7.80 6.70 13.39
N THR A 13 -7.90 5.37 13.24
CA THR A 13 -7.12 4.41 14.05
C THR A 13 -5.65 4.35 13.63
N HIS A 14 -5.34 4.56 12.33
CA HIS A 14 -3.99 4.40 11.79
C HIS A 14 -3.52 5.63 10.97
N PRO A 15 -3.50 6.84 11.55
CA PRO A 15 -3.27 8.08 10.79
C PRO A 15 -1.89 8.12 10.12
N LYS A 16 -0.86 7.59 10.79
CA LYS A 16 0.51 7.54 10.24
C LYS A 16 0.60 6.60 9.03
N PHE A 17 -0.02 5.43 9.11
CA PHE A 17 0.00 4.45 8.03
C PHE A 17 -0.76 4.97 6.80
N VAL A 18 -1.94 5.57 6.99
CA VAL A 18 -2.69 6.19 5.89
C VAL A 18 -1.92 7.35 5.27
N SER A 19 -1.28 8.20 6.08
CA SER A 19 -0.46 9.31 5.57
C SER A 19 0.73 8.81 4.74
N PHE A 20 1.37 7.71 5.18
CA PHE A 20 2.45 7.06 4.43
C PHE A 20 1.97 6.52 3.08
N LEU A 21 0.87 5.76 3.05
CA LEU A 21 0.29 5.27 1.80
C LEU A 21 -0.06 6.41 0.85
N ASN A 22 -0.71 7.46 1.35
CA ASN A 22 -1.06 8.64 0.55
C ASN A 22 0.18 9.30 -0.03
N TYR A 23 1.24 9.50 0.76
CA TYR A 23 2.50 10.05 0.28
C TYR A 23 3.08 9.20 -0.85
N CYS A 24 3.29 7.90 -0.62
CA CYS A 24 3.88 6.97 -1.60
C CYS A 24 3.07 6.89 -2.90
N PHE A 25 1.74 6.88 -2.83
CA PHE A 25 0.90 6.82 -4.03
C PHE A 25 0.71 8.17 -4.71
N SER A 26 0.76 9.29 -3.98
CA SER A 26 0.64 10.64 -4.55
C SER A 26 1.86 11.05 -5.36
N THR A 27 3.06 10.62 -4.94
CA THR A 27 4.30 10.85 -5.67
C THR A 27 4.50 9.87 -6.82
N GLY A 28 3.66 8.83 -6.90
CA GLY A 28 3.82 7.71 -7.82
C GLY A 28 4.86 6.69 -7.34
N ILE A 29 4.65 5.44 -7.71
CA ILE A 29 5.63 4.36 -7.56
C ILE A 29 6.25 4.13 -8.94
N GLN A 30 7.56 4.33 -9.05
CA GLN A 30 8.32 4.23 -10.30
C GLN A 30 9.08 2.91 -10.39
N GLU A 31 9.48 2.52 -11.61
CA GLU A 31 10.33 1.36 -11.83
C GLU A 31 11.59 1.43 -10.96
N GLY A 32 12.00 0.29 -10.41
CA GLY A 32 13.16 0.20 -9.54
C GLY A 32 12.90 0.62 -8.09
N THR A 33 11.71 1.15 -7.77
CA THR A 33 11.29 1.37 -6.37
C THR A 33 11.35 0.04 -5.63
N ILE A 34 12.00 0.03 -4.47
CA ILE A 34 12.00 -1.13 -3.58
C ILE A 34 10.88 -0.95 -2.56
N VAL A 35 9.96 -1.90 -2.53
CA VAL A 35 8.92 -1.99 -1.51
C VAL A 35 9.33 -3.09 -0.55
N GLU A 36 9.52 -2.74 0.71
CA GLU A 36 9.73 -3.71 1.79
C GLU A 36 8.52 -3.69 2.72
N VAL A 37 8.03 -4.88 3.06
CA VAL A 37 6.92 -5.07 3.98
C VAL A 37 7.37 -5.98 5.10
N THR A 38 7.27 -5.47 6.33
CA THR A 38 7.46 -6.25 7.54
C THR A 38 6.13 -6.43 8.24
N ILE A 39 5.78 -7.68 8.52
CA ILE A 39 4.60 -8.03 9.31
C ILE A 39 5.05 -8.65 10.62
N THR A 40 4.56 -8.11 11.73
CA THR A 40 4.79 -8.64 13.08
C THR A 40 3.46 -9.02 13.68
N LYS A 41 3.23 -10.33 13.86
CA LYS A 41 2.04 -10.83 14.56
C LYS A 41 2.30 -10.85 16.06
N PRO A 42 1.26 -10.75 16.91
CA PRO A 42 1.42 -10.87 18.34
C PRO A 42 2.13 -12.18 18.73
N GLY A 43 3.25 -12.07 19.43
CA GLY A 43 4.02 -13.23 19.93
C GLY A 43 4.88 -13.95 18.88
N GLU A 44 4.89 -13.50 17.62
CA GLU A 44 5.76 -14.06 16.58
C GLU A 44 6.89 -13.08 16.23
N ASN A 45 7.99 -13.63 15.70
CA ASN A 45 9.05 -12.79 15.13
C ASN A 45 8.56 -12.07 13.87
N PRO A 46 9.04 -10.83 13.61
CA PRO A 46 8.75 -10.14 12.37
C PRO A 46 9.16 -10.96 11.14
N VAL A 47 8.29 -10.98 10.13
CA VAL A 47 8.60 -11.55 8.82
C VAL A 47 8.67 -10.40 7.82
N THR A 48 9.78 -10.32 7.09
CA THR A 48 10.04 -9.28 6.10
C THR A 48 10.10 -9.89 4.71
N ALA A 49 9.47 -9.21 3.75
CA ALA A 49 9.60 -9.48 2.32
C ALA A 49 9.85 -8.17 1.57
N ASN A 50 10.52 -8.25 0.43
CA ASN A 50 10.69 -7.10 -0.45
C ASN A 50 10.42 -7.46 -1.91
N MET A 51 10.09 -6.43 -2.70
CA MET A 51 10.01 -6.49 -4.14
C MET A 51 10.62 -5.24 -4.75
N LYS A 52 11.23 -5.39 -5.93
CA LYS A 52 11.63 -4.26 -6.77
C LYS A 52 10.58 -4.11 -7.87
N VAL A 53 9.94 -2.96 -7.93
CA VAL A 53 8.88 -2.65 -8.90
C VAL A 53 9.43 -2.78 -10.31
N GLN A 54 8.77 -3.60 -11.11
CA GLN A 54 9.06 -3.82 -12.53
C GLN A 54 8.07 -3.04 -13.41
N PRO A 55 8.41 -2.78 -14.68
CA PRO A 55 7.48 -2.16 -15.64
C PRO A 55 6.13 -2.89 -15.75
N SER A 56 6.16 -4.23 -15.77
CA SER A 56 4.95 -5.07 -15.84
C SER A 56 3.99 -4.85 -14.68
N ASP A 57 4.51 -4.51 -13.49
CA ASP A 57 3.68 -4.25 -12.31
C ASP A 57 2.94 -2.91 -12.43
N ILE A 58 3.60 -1.91 -13.01
CA ILE A 58 3.02 -0.58 -13.26
C ILE A 58 1.93 -0.68 -14.33
N GLU A 59 2.18 -1.42 -15.40
CA GLU A 59 1.22 -1.70 -16.46
C GLU A 59 -0.02 -2.40 -15.89
N LEU A 60 0.16 -3.48 -15.14
CA LEU A 60 -0.94 -4.21 -14.50
C LEU A 60 -1.80 -3.31 -13.59
N VAL A 61 -1.18 -2.46 -12.76
CA VAL A 61 -1.93 -1.54 -11.88
C VAL A 61 -2.71 -0.51 -12.69
N ASN A 62 -2.15 -0.02 -13.79
CA ASN A 62 -2.84 0.92 -14.67
C ASN A 62 -4.03 0.27 -15.39
N GLU A 63 -3.87 -0.97 -15.86
CA GLU A 63 -4.97 -1.74 -16.44
C GLU A 63 -6.10 -1.96 -15.43
N LEU A 64 -5.78 -2.36 -14.19
CA LEU A 64 -6.77 -2.56 -13.13
C LEU A 64 -7.52 -1.28 -12.76
N LYS A 65 -6.88 -0.11 -12.81
CA LYS A 65 -7.55 1.19 -12.60
C LYS A 65 -8.54 1.55 -13.71
N ASN A 66 -8.33 1.02 -14.91
CA ASN A 66 -9.18 1.30 -16.08
C ASN A 66 -10.39 0.37 -16.16
N ILE A 67 -10.42 -0.73 -15.38
CA ILE A 67 -11.59 -1.58 -15.21
C ILE A 67 -12.54 -0.90 -14.21
N LYS A 68 -13.60 -0.27 -14.73
CA LYS A 68 -14.70 0.30 -13.94
C LYS A 68 -15.70 -0.77 -13.51
#